data_AF-A0A2V2D275-F1
#
_entry.id   AF-A0A2V2D275-F1
#
_cell.length_a   1.000
_cell.length_b   1.000
_cell.length_c   1.000
_cell.angle_alpha   90.00
_cell.angle_beta   90.00
_cell.angle_gamma   90.00
#
_symmetry.space_group_name_H-M   'P 1'
#
loop_
_entity.id
_entity.type
_entity.pdbx_description
1 polymer ?
#
loop_
_entity_poly.entity_id
_entity_poly.type
_entity_poly.pdbx_seq_one_letter_code
_entity_poly.pdbx_strand_id
1 'polypeptide(L)' 'MKEKLIESLDIPYEPSDLSEDISLIGSGLSLDSLDILEIVLCVESAFGIKMPEQSVPILRSFNTLVDFIMAETGARNA' A
#
# COMPACT_ATOMS: atom_id res chain seq x y z
N MET A 1 -9.85 8.34 4.27
CA MET A 1 -8.77 7.43 4.74
C MET A 1 -7.84 7.03 3.60
N LYS A 2 -8.39 6.69 2.42
CA LYS A 2 -7.62 6.52 1.18
C LYS A 2 -6.67 7.68 0.86
N GLU A 3 -7.16 8.92 0.90
CA GLU A 3 -6.34 10.12 0.64
C GLU A 3 -5.10 10.17 1.51
N LYS A 4 -5.27 10.02 2.83
CA LYS A 4 -4.16 9.97 3.79
C LYS A 4 -3.16 8.88 3.46
N LEU A 5 -3.63 7.72 3.01
CA LEU A 5 -2.75 6.61 2.66
C LEU A 5 -1.97 6.93 1.39
N ILE A 6 -2.61 7.45 0.35
CA ILE A 6 -1.97 7.83 -0.91
C ILE A 6 -0.92 8.93 -0.69
N GLU A 7 -1.27 9.93 0.12
CA GLU A 7 -0.38 11.03 0.51
C GLU A 7 0.78 10.54 1.40
N SER A 8 0.54 9.56 2.29
CA SER A 8 1.59 8.97 3.13
C SER A 8 2.48 7.97 2.40
N LEU A 9 1.97 7.38 1.32
CA LEU A 9 2.64 6.34 0.55
C LEU A 9 3.32 6.88 -0.72
N ASP A 10 3.22 8.18 -0.98
CA ASP A 10 3.75 8.87 -2.17
C ASP A 10 3.39 8.14 -3.48
N ILE A 11 2.17 7.63 -3.55
CA ILE A 11 1.70 6.94 -4.74
C ILE A 11 1.43 8.02 -5.79
N PRO A 12 2.01 7.95 -7.02
CA PRO A 12 1.88 8.99 -8.05
C PRO A 12 0.52 8.95 -8.76
N TYR A 13 -0.56 8.72 -8.02
CA TYR A 13 -1.92 8.59 -8.50
C TYR A 13 -2.87 9.34 -7.59
N GLU A 14 -3.88 9.98 -8.17
CA GLU A 14 -4.88 10.67 -7.37
C GLU A 14 -5.80 9.68 -6.63
N PRO A 15 -6.27 10.03 -5.43
CA PRO A 15 -7.27 9.25 -4.68
C PRO A 15 -8.58 9.02 -5.44
N SER A 16 -8.90 9.91 -6.39
CA SER A 16 -10.05 9.78 -7.28
C SER A 16 -9.83 8.76 -8.40
N ASP A 17 -8.58 8.48 -8.77
CA ASP A 17 -8.20 7.55 -9.84
C ASP A 17 -8.01 6.13 -9.28
N LEU A 18 -7.62 6.03 -8.01
CA LEU A 18 -7.46 4.77 -7.28
C LEU A 18 -8.80 4.23 -6.76
N SER A 19 -9.42 3.35 -7.55
CA SER A 19 -10.52 2.51 -7.05
C SER A 19 -10.07 1.58 -5.92
N GLU A 20 -10.96 1.31 -4.97
CA GLU A 20 -10.72 0.39 -3.83
C GLU A 20 -10.27 -1.00 -4.30
N ASP A 21 -10.82 -1.44 -5.43
CA ASP A 21 -10.59 -2.72 -6.08
C ASP A 21 -9.49 -2.70 -7.14
N ILE A 22 -8.80 -1.56 -7.31
CA ILE A 22 -7.74 -1.47 -8.32
C ILE A 22 -6.60 -2.41 -7.96
N SER A 23 -6.13 -3.16 -8.96
CA SER A 23 -4.97 -4.02 -8.78
C SER A 23 -3.69 -3.20 -8.95
N LEU A 24 -2.90 -3.08 -7.88
CA LEU A 24 -1.62 -2.34 -7.97
C LEU A 24 -0.61 -3.11 -8.83
N ILE A 25 -0.75 -4.44 -8.91
CA ILE A 25 0.16 -5.32 -9.65
C ILE A 25 -0.53 -5.96 -10.86
N GLY A 26 0.19 -6.03 -11.98
CA GLY A 26 -0.11 -6.90 -13.12
C GLY A 26 -1.24 -6.49 -14.06
N SER A 27 -2.14 -5.56 -13.68
CA SER A 27 -3.22 -5.12 -14.61
C SER A 27 -3.84 -3.74 -14.35
N GLY A 28 -3.69 -3.13 -13.17
CA GLY A 28 -4.24 -1.80 -12.88
C GLY A 28 -3.23 -0.68 -13.07
N LEU A 29 -2.28 -0.54 -12.16
CA LEU A 29 -1.28 0.56 -12.14
C LEU A 29 0.02 0.26 -12.90
N SER A 30 0.15 -0.98 -13.41
CA SER A 30 1.34 -1.44 -14.13
C SER A 30 2.67 -1.15 -13.41
N LEU A 31 2.66 -1.25 -12.08
CA LEU A 31 3.85 -1.04 -11.25
C LEU A 31 4.90 -2.11 -11.54
N ASP A 32 6.14 -1.67 -11.73
CA ASP A 32 7.28 -2.56 -11.88
C ASP A 32 7.77 -3.05 -10.51
N SER A 33 8.62 -4.10 -10.52
CA SER A 33 9.18 -4.67 -9.29
C SER A 33 9.97 -3.67 -8.44
N LEU A 34 10.47 -2.59 -9.04
CA LEU A 34 11.15 -1.51 -8.36
C LEU A 34 10.14 -0.61 -7.62
N ASP A 35 9.06 -0.20 -8.29
CA ASP A 35 8.01 0.64 -7.69
C ASP A 35 7.36 -0.08 -6.50
N ILE A 36 7.15 -1.39 -6.65
CA ILE A 36 6.65 -2.26 -5.57
C ILE A 36 7.56 -2.18 -4.34
N LEU A 37 8.87 -2.27 -4.53
CA LEU A 37 9.84 -2.21 -3.44
C LEU A 37 9.84 -0.82 -2.77
N GLU A 38 9.74 0.24 -3.55
CA GLU A 38 9.69 1.61 -3.05
C GLU A 38 8.43 1.87 -2.23
N ILE A 39 7.26 1.39 -2.69
CA ILE A 39 6.01 1.46 -1.93
C ILE A 39 6.16 0.69 -0.61
N VAL A 40 6.72 -0.52 -0.62
CA VAL A 40 6.95 -1.29 0.61
C VAL A 40 7.83 -0.51 1.59
N LEU A 41 8.97 0.01 1.14
CA LEU A 41 9.86 0.84 1.97
C LEU A 41 9.17 2.09 2.50
N CYS A 42 8.35 2.73 1.67
CA CYS A 42 7.55 3.90 2.06
C CYS A 42 6.52 3.56 3.13
N VAL A 43 5.77 2.45 2.98
CA VAL A 43 4.84 1.93 3.99
C VAL A 43 5.57 1.65 5.31
N GLU A 44 6.69 0.93 5.25
CA GLU A 44 7.47 0.58 6.43
C GLU A 44 8.01 1.82 7.16
N SER A 45 8.46 2.83 6.40
CA SER A 45 8.99 4.08 6.95
C SER A 45 7.88 5.00 7.50
N ALA A 46 6.78 5.17 6.76
CA ALA A 46 5.68 6.06 7.11
C ALA A 46 4.87 5.55 8.31
N PHE A 47 4.61 4.24 8.38
CA PHE A 47 3.82 3.62 9.45
C PHE A 47 4.68 2.90 10.49
N GLY A 48 5.98 2.74 10.25
CA GLY A 48 6.88 2.02 11.14
C GLY A 48 6.66 0.50 11.16
N ILE A 49 5.84 -0.04 10.26
CA ILE A 49 5.49 -1.46 10.19
C ILE A 49 6.52 -2.26 9.39
N LYS A 50 6.49 -3.59 9.49
CA LYS A 50 7.39 -4.46 8.71
C LYS A 50 6.56 -5.31 7.78
N MET A 51 6.70 -5.13 6.48
CA MET A 51 5.99 -5.94 5.50
C MET A 51 6.71 -7.28 5.32
N PRO A 52 5.96 -8.39 5.16
CA PRO A 52 6.57 -9.67 4.83
C PRO A 52 7.23 -9.62 3.45
N GLU A 53 8.28 -10.41 3.23
CA GLU A 53 8.93 -10.56 1.91
C GLU A 53 7.93 -11.01 0.83
N GLN A 54 6.87 -11.69 1.25
CA GLN A 54 5.73 -12.07 0.43
C GLN A 54 4.65 -10.98 0.45
N SER A 55 5.02 -9.72 0.20
CA SER A 55 4.10 -8.57 0.18
C SER A 55 3.37 -8.40 -1.16
N VAL A 56 3.76 -9.16 -2.19
CA VAL A 56 3.08 -9.24 -3.49
C VAL A 56 1.56 -9.51 -3.39
N PRO A 57 1.05 -10.42 -2.54
CA PRO A 57 -0.38 -10.62 -2.35
C PRO A 57 -1.06 -9.43 -1.65
N ILE A 58 -0.34 -8.71 -0.78
CA ILE A 58 -0.85 -7.55 -0.04
C ILE A 58 -1.00 -6.36 -1.00
N LEU A 59 -0.06 -6.23 -1.93
CA LEU A 59 -0.07 -5.22 -2.98
C LEU A 59 -1.00 -5.58 -4.14
N ARG A 60 -1.61 -6.77 -4.15
CA ARG A 60 -2.57 -7.16 -5.21
C ARG A 60 -3.71 -6.15 -5.34
N SER A 61 -4.17 -5.57 -4.23
CA SER A 61 -5.29 -4.62 -4.23
C SER A 61 -5.05 -3.54 -3.19
N PHE A 62 -5.48 -2.32 -3.50
CA PHE A 62 -5.34 -1.19 -2.57
C PHE A 62 -6.03 -1.45 -1.22
N ASN A 63 -7.21 -2.07 -1.23
CA ASN A 63 -7.91 -2.48 -0.01
C ASN A 63 -7.07 -3.40 0.88
N THR A 64 -6.40 -4.41 0.31
CA THR A 64 -5.58 -5.35 1.09
C THR A 64 -4.38 -4.65 1.73
N LEU A 65 -3.78 -3.69 1.04
CA LEU A 65 -2.72 -2.85 1.58
C LEU A 65 -3.21 -1.99 2.75
N VAL A 66 -4.36 -1.32 2.59
CA VAL A 66 -4.99 -0.53 3.66
C VAL A 66 -5.30 -1.40 4.86
N ASP A 67 -5.92 -2.56 4.65
CA ASP A 67 -6.32 -3.49 5.70
C ASP A 67 -5.10 -4.01 6.48
N PHE A 68 -4.02 -4.34 5.76
CA PHE A 68 -2.75 -4.72 6.38
C PHE A 68 -2.15 -3.61 7.25
N ILE A 69 -2.08 -2.38 6.72
CA ILE A 69 -1.57 -1.23 7.46
C ILE A 69 -2.43 -0.96 8.70
N MET A 70 -3.77 -0.99 8.57
CA MET A 70 -4.67 -0.83 9.70
C MET A 70 -4.49 -1.91 10.76
N ALA A 71 -4.36 -3.17 10.35
CA ALA A 71 -4.16 -4.29 11.26
C ALA A 71 -2.85 -4.13 12.06
N GLU A 72 -1.74 -3.79 11.40
CA GLU A 72 -0.44 -3.60 12.06
C GLU A 72 -0.38 -2.32 12.91
N THR A 73 -0.91 -1.21 12.40
CA THR A 73 -0.87 0.09 13.10
C THR A 73 -1.86 0.12 14.27
N GLY A 74 -3.02 -0.55 14.12
CA GLY A 74 -4.01 -0.73 15.17
C GLY A 74 -3.54 -1.69 16.26
N ALA A 75 -2.83 -2.77 15.91
CA ALA A 75 -2.27 -3.71 16.87
C ALA A 75 -1.15 -3.10 17.74
N ARG A 76 -0.44 -2.09 17.23
CA ARG A 76 0.63 -1.41 17.98
C ARG A 76 0.17 -0.32 18.96
N ASN A 77 -1.11 0.04 18.96
CA ASN A 77 -1.68 1.08 19.83
C ASN A 77 -2.67 0.55 20.88
N ALA A 78 -2.63 -0.76 21.18
CA ALA A 78 -3.47 -1.40 22.21
C ALA A 78 -2.63 -1.88 23.41
#